data_AF-A0A962ZVV4-F1
#
_entry.id   AF-A0A962ZVV4-F1
#
_cell.length_a   1.000
_cell.length_b   1.000
_cell.length_c   1.000
_cell.angle_alpha   90.00
_cell.angle_beta   90.00
_cell.angle_gamma   90.00
#
_symmetry.space_group_name_H-M   'P 1'
#
loop_
_entity.id
_entity.type
_entity.pdbx_description
1 polymer ?
#
loop_
_entity_poly.entity_id
_entity_poly.type
_entity_poly.pdbx_seq_one_letter_code
_entity_poly.pdbx_strand_id
1 'polypeptide(L)'
;MVAFRLKDEYKVEARYEPVNVYTARWVHCKDPRKLEEFRRKAAEHLSLDGGGYLTYLAPTRVNLALMEERWPDIEFRATREH
;
A
#
# COMPACT_ATOMS: atom_id res chain seq x y z
N MET A 1 29.83 4.21 21.70
CA MET A 1 30.49 2.91 21.52
C MET A 1 29.82 2.22 20.34
N VAL A 2 30.61 1.77 19.36
CA VAL A 2 30.26 0.85 18.24
C VAL A 2 29.28 1.41 17.19
N ALA A 3 29.76 2.15 16.18
CA ALA A 3 30.09 1.65 14.83
C ALA A 3 28.84 1.41 13.96
N PHE A 4 28.49 2.25 12.97
CA PHE A 4 29.19 2.41 11.68
C PHE A 4 29.48 1.08 10.97
N ARG A 5 28.44 0.31 10.62
CA ARG A 5 28.45 -0.81 9.64
C ARG A 5 27.00 -0.99 9.16
N LEU A 6 26.58 -0.82 7.92
CA LEU A 6 27.24 -0.83 6.62
C LEU A 6 26.44 0.06 5.65
N LYS A 7 27.18 0.86 4.88
CA LYS A 7 26.78 1.35 3.54
C LYS A 7 26.71 0.14 2.57
N ASP A 8 26.11 0.37 1.41
CA ASP A 8 26.14 -0.45 0.19
C ASP A 8 25.06 -1.54 0.06
N GLU A 9 23.95 -1.22 -0.60
CA GLU A 9 23.53 -2.04 -1.76
C GLU A 9 22.44 -1.41 -2.63
N TYR A 10 21.60 -0.54 -2.07
CA TYR A 10 20.45 -0.06 -2.81
C TYR A 10 20.68 1.36 -3.29
N LYS A 11 21.10 1.48 -4.56
CA LYS A 11 20.80 2.64 -5.42
C LYS A 11 19.28 2.79 -5.56
N VAL A 12 18.57 2.95 -4.46
CA VAL A 12 17.19 3.41 -4.48
C VAL A 12 17.30 4.90 -4.23
N GLU A 13 17.17 5.68 -5.30
CA GLU A 13 16.72 7.06 -5.17
C GLU A 13 15.35 6.98 -4.49
N ALA A 14 15.33 6.97 -3.15
CA ALA A 14 14.12 7.18 -2.39
C ALA A 14 13.72 8.64 -2.62
N ARG A 15 13.03 8.89 -3.74
CA ARG A 15 12.35 10.15 -3.98
C ARG A 15 11.21 10.23 -2.97
N TYR A 16 11.44 10.92 -1.87
CA TYR A 16 10.38 11.36 -0.98
C TYR A 16 9.68 12.53 -1.65
N GLU A 17 8.80 12.23 -2.61
CA GLU A 17 7.79 13.21 -2.99
C GLU A 17 6.80 13.31 -1.82
N PRO A 18 6.35 14.52 -1.45
CA PRO A 18 5.26 14.68 -0.50
C PRO A 18 3.98 14.15 -1.16
N VAL A 19 3.78 12.84 -1.08
CA VAL A 19 2.52 12.22 -1.48
C VAL A 19 1.52 12.53 -0.37
N ASN A 20 0.43 13.21 -0.73
CA ASN A 20 -0.71 13.43 0.15
C ASN A 20 -1.38 12.09 0.45
N VAL A 21 -0.82 11.32 1.38
CA VAL A 21 -1.40 10.06 1.89
C VAL A 21 -2.00 10.35 3.25
N TYR A 22 -3.30 10.13 3.37
CA TYR A 22 -4.00 10.16 4.64
C TYR A 22 -3.69 8.90 5.46
N THR A 23 -3.77 7.72 4.84
CA THR A 23 -3.50 6.46 5.53
C THR A 23 -3.17 5.32 4.57
N ALA A 24 -2.43 4.32 5.05
CA ALA A 24 -2.13 3.10 4.33
C ALA A 24 -3.00 1.95 4.84
N ARG A 25 -3.49 1.11 3.93
CA ARG A 25 -4.25 -0.11 4.25
C ARG A 25 -3.73 -1.29 3.45
N TRP A 26 -3.49 -2.41 4.10
CA TRP A 26 -3.21 -3.64 3.37
C TRP A 26 -4.47 -4.14 2.68
N VAL A 27 -4.30 -4.57 1.44
CA VAL A 27 -5.39 -5.01 0.58
C VAL A 27 -5.35 -6.52 0.53
N HIS A 28 -6.45 -7.15 0.93
CA HIS A 28 -6.63 -8.58 0.84
C HIS A 28 -7.93 -8.91 0.11
N CYS A 29 -7.90 -9.86 -0.81
CA CYS A 29 -9.09 -10.30 -1.52
C CYS A 29 -9.01 -11.80 -1.78
N LYS A 30 -10.14 -12.49 -1.62
CA LYS A 30 -10.24 -13.94 -1.88
C LYS A 30 -10.33 -14.26 -3.37
N ASP A 31 -10.83 -13.31 -4.18
CA ASP A 31 -10.96 -13.47 -5.63
C ASP A 31 -9.79 -12.76 -6.35
N PRO A 32 -8.85 -13.50 -6.97
CA PRO A 32 -7.71 -12.91 -7.65
C PRO A 32 -8.10 -12.08 -8.88
N ARG A 33 -9.26 -12.34 -9.51
CA ARG A 33 -9.72 -11.55 -10.66
C ARG A 33 -10.16 -10.15 -10.23
N LYS A 34 -10.92 -10.06 -9.13
CA LYS A 34 -11.32 -8.77 -8.54
C LYS A 34 -10.12 -7.99 -8.03
N LEU A 35 -9.15 -8.68 -7.41
CA LEU A 35 -7.91 -8.06 -6.96
C LEU A 35 -7.11 -7.45 -8.12
N GLU A 36 -7.00 -8.16 -9.25
CA GLU A 36 -6.31 -7.64 -10.44
C GLU A 36 -7.07 -6.46 -11.08
N GLU A 37 -8.40 -6.48 -11.10
CA GLU A 37 -9.20 -5.33 -11.57
C GLU A 37 -9.00 -4.11 -10.67
N PHE A 38 -9.02 -4.31 -9.35
CA PHE A 38 -8.71 -3.26 -8.39
C PHE A 38 -7.29 -2.75 -8.58
N ARG A 39 -6.32 -3.64 -8.76
CA ARG A 39 -4.92 -3.29 -9.00
C ARG A 39 -4.77 -2.36 -10.19
N ARG A 40 -5.51 -2.59 -11.26
CA ARG A 40 -5.51 -1.74 -12.45
C ARG A 40 -6.18 -0.38 -12.21
N LYS A 41 -7.33 -0.35 -11.52
CA LYS A 41 -8.07 0.91 -11.27
C LYS A 41 -7.42 1.80 -10.20
N ALA A 42 -6.77 1.20 -9.21
CA ALA A 42 -6.15 1.89 -8.09
C ALA A 42 -4.62 1.95 -8.21
N ALA A 43 -4.05 1.68 -9.39
CA ALA A 43 -2.61 1.58 -9.62
C ALA A 43 -1.82 2.79 -9.12
N GLU A 44 -2.37 3.99 -9.28
CA GLU A 44 -1.75 5.26 -8.85
C GLU A 44 -1.60 5.39 -7.33
N HIS A 45 -2.47 4.71 -6.58
CA HIS A 45 -2.50 4.72 -5.12
C HIS A 45 -2.14 3.35 -4.52
N LEU A 46 -1.55 2.47 -5.31
CA LEU A 46 -1.17 1.13 -4.90
C LEU A 46 0.35 1.00 -4.85
N SER A 47 0.83 0.31 -3.83
CA SER A 47 2.25 0.05 -3.62
C SER A 47 2.46 -1.34 -3.04
N LEU A 48 3.66 -1.87 -3.20
CA LEU A 48 4.08 -3.10 -2.55
C LEU A 48 4.94 -2.74 -1.34
N ASP A 49 4.63 -3.30 -0.18
CA ASP A 49 5.48 -3.15 1.00
C ASP A 49 6.75 -4.04 0.91
N GLY A 50 7.66 -3.89 1.88
CA GLY A 50 8.92 -4.66 1.91
C GLY A 50 8.76 -6.18 2.08
N GLY A 51 7.55 -6.66 2.39
CA GLY A 51 7.18 -8.08 2.42
C GLY A 51 6.46 -8.56 1.16
N GLY A 52 6.31 -7.70 0.14
CA GLY A 52 5.59 -8.02 -1.09
C GLY A 52 4.07 -7.97 -0.96
N TYR A 53 3.53 -7.37 0.10
CA TYR A 53 2.10 -7.24 0.29
C TYR A 53 1.56 -5.99 -0.40
N LEU A 54 0.37 -6.12 -0.99
CA LEU A 54 -0.30 -5.02 -1.65
C LEU A 54 -0.86 -4.03 -0.63
N THR A 55 -0.46 -2.77 -0.75
CA THR A 55 -0.83 -1.69 0.16
C THR A 55 -1.49 -0.56 -0.63
N TYR A 56 -2.69 -0.20 -0.21
CA TYR A 56 -3.42 0.96 -0.72
C TYR A 56 -3.07 2.21 0.09
N LEU A 57 -2.59 3.24 -0.60
CA LEU A 57 -2.22 4.54 -0.06
C LEU A 57 -3.38 5.51 -0.30
N ALA A 58 -4.31 5.56 0.65
CA ALA A 58 -5.50 6.39 0.51
C ALA A 58 -5.12 7.87 0.68
N PRO A 59 -5.41 8.75 -0.30
CA PRO A 59 -5.06 10.16 -0.22
C PRO A 59 -5.95 10.95 0.76
N THR A 60 -7.20 10.50 0.96
CA THR A 60 -8.15 11.10 1.90
C THR A 60 -9.03 10.02 2.54
N ARG A 61 -9.65 10.35 3.69
CA ARG A 61 -10.62 9.45 4.35
C ARG A 61 -11.83 9.14 3.47
N VAL A 62 -12.35 10.12 2.73
CA VAL A 62 -13.51 9.95 1.84
C VAL A 62 -13.18 9.00 0.69
N ASN A 63 -11.97 9.12 0.13
CA ASN A 63 -11.51 8.23 -0.92
C ASN A 63 -11.40 6.78 -0.43
N LEU A 64 -10.88 6.56 0.79
CA LEU A 64 -10.86 5.23 1.41
C LEU A 64 -12.27 4.65 1.53
N ALA A 65 -13.22 5.42 2.09
CA ALA A 65 -14.60 4.96 2.25
C ALA A 65 -15.26 4.62 0.91
N LEU A 66 -15.04 5.43 -0.13
CA LEU A 66 -15.54 5.16 -1.48
C LEU A 66 -14.96 3.87 -2.07
N MET A 67 -13.67 3.60 -1.82
CA MET A 67 -13.05 2.35 -2.29
C MET A 67 -13.57 1.14 -1.53
N GLU A 68 -13.79 1.24 -0.22
CA GLU A 68 -14.43 0.19 0.59
C GLU A 68 -15.86 -0.10 0.11
N GLU A 69 -16.64 0.93 -0.21
CA GLU A 69 -18.01 0.77 -0.76
C GLU A 69 -18.02 0.17 -2.18
N ARG A 70 -17.10 0.62 -3.04
CA ARG A 70 -17.03 0.18 -4.44
C ARG A 70 -16.46 -1.23 -4.59
N TRP A 71 -15.64 -1.64 -3.64
CA TRP A 71 -14.96 -2.94 -3.64
C TRP A 71 -15.25 -3.72 -2.36
N PRO A 72 -16.51 -4.13 -2.13
CA PRO A 72 -16.91 -4.82 -0.91
C PRO A 72 -16.24 -6.19 -0.73
N ASP A 73 -15.74 -6.79 -1.82
CA ASP A 73 -15.00 -8.06 -1.80
C ASP A 73 -13.52 -7.90 -1.40
N ILE A 74 -13.06 -6.66 -1.24
CA ILE A 74 -11.68 -6.33 -0.91
C ILE A 74 -11.64 -5.83 0.53
N GLU A 75 -10.84 -6.52 1.35
CA GLU A 75 -10.59 -6.16 2.73
C GLU A 75 -9.45 -5.14 2.81
N PHE A 76 -9.72 -3.99 3.43
CA PHE A 76 -8.75 -2.94 3.71
C PHE A 76 -8.35 -3.00 5.18
N ARG A 77 -7.17 -3.55 5.49
CA ARG A 77 -6.71 -3.78 6.88
C ARG A 77 -5.80 -2.65 7.37
N ALA A 78 -6.12 -2.10 8.54
CA ALA A 78 -5.32 -1.05 9.20
C ALA A 78 -4.13 -1.61 9.99
N THR A 79 -4.25 -2.83 10.51
CA THR A 79 -3.22 -3.51 11.27
C THR A 79 -3.00 -4.90 10.69
N ARG A 80 -1.74 -5.35 10.67
CA ARG A 80 -1.41 -6.74 10.42
C ARG A 80 -1.48 -7.45 11.77
N GLU A 81 -2.39 -8.39 11.95
CA GLU A 81 -2.25 -9.36 13.05
C GLU A 81 -0.97 -10.18 12.79
N HIS A 82 -0.19 -10.35 13.85
CA HIS A 82 1.11 -11.03 13.84
C HIS A 82 0.92 -12.55 13.85
#